data_AF-A0A8T4HX62-F1
#
_entry.id   AF-A0A8T4HX62-F1
#
_cell.length_a   1.000
_cell.length_b   1.000
_cell.length_c   1.000
_cell.angle_alpha   90.00
_cell.angle_beta   90.00
_cell.angle_gamma   90.00
#
_symmetry.space_group_name_H-M   'P 1'
#
loop_
_entity.id
_entity.type
_entity.pdbx_description
1 polymer ?
#
loop_
_entity_poly.entity_id
_entity_poly.type
_entity_poly.pdbx_seq_one_letter_code
_entity_poly.pdbx_strand_id
1 'polypeptide(L)'
;LDHDRVLGLLAAMATFESQTINELFHQGEWPGKCHDVADLPNPQALSRLDDLGIPDMTKIWKLRIGGAGRLWGFLVGHVFHIIW
;
A
#
# COMPACT_ATOMS: atom_id res chain seq x y z
N LEU A 1 -0.29 18.62 6.28
CA LEU A 1 -0.24 18.43 4.82
C LEU A 1 -0.75 19.71 4.19
N ASP A 2 -0.09 20.26 3.18
CA ASP A 2 -0.67 21.39 2.45
C ASP A 2 -1.89 20.92 1.64
N HIS A 3 -2.77 21.86 1.29
CA HIS A 3 -4.04 21.59 0.63
C HIS A 3 -3.88 20.86 -0.71
N ASP A 4 -2.89 21.25 -1.52
CA ASP A 4 -2.63 20.67 -2.84
C ASP A 4 -2.14 19.22 -2.72
N ARG A 5 -1.35 18.91 -1.69
CA ARG A 5 -0.91 17.52 -1.43
C ARG A 5 -2.07 16.61 -1.04
N VAL A 6 -3.06 17.13 -0.29
CA VAL A 6 -4.27 16.35 0.05
C VAL A 6 -5.12 16.12 -1.20
N LEU A 7 -5.33 17.15 -2.02
CA LEU A 7 -6.08 17.01 -3.28
C LEU A 7 -5.39 16.03 -4.24
N GLY A 8 -4.06 16.08 -4.35
CA GLY A 8 -3.30 15.15 -5.17
C GLY A 8 -3.42 13.70 -4.69
N LEU A 9 -3.41 13.47 -3.37
CA LEU A 9 -3.65 12.15 -2.78
C LEU A 9 -5.06 11.65 -3.12
N LEU A 10 -6.09 12.47 -2.91
CA LEU A 10 -7.47 12.10 -3.17
C LEU A 10 -7.71 11.79 -4.66
N ALA A 11 -7.13 12.59 -5.55
CA ALA A 11 -7.20 12.35 -6.99
C ALA A 11 -6.55 11.00 -7.36
N ALA A 12 -5.40 10.67 -6.77
CA ALA A 12 -4.77 9.37 -6.98
C ALA A 12 -5.61 8.22 -6.43
N MET A 13 -6.19 8.37 -5.24
CA MET A 13 -7.08 7.36 -4.64
C MET A 13 -8.33 7.11 -5.49
N ALA A 14 -8.91 8.16 -6.07
CA ALA A 14 -10.06 8.05 -6.98
C ALA A 14 -9.75 7.19 -8.22
N THR A 15 -8.49 7.16 -8.69
CA THR A 15 -8.12 6.27 -9.80
C THR A 15 -8.13 4.79 -9.43
N PHE A 16 -7.98 4.45 -8.15
CA PHE A 16 -8.03 3.06 -7.68
C PHE A 16 -9.47 2.58 -7.51
N GLU A 17 -10.41 3.47 -7.21
CA GLU A 17 -11.83 3.13 -7.06
C GLU A 17 -12.46 2.63 -8.37
N SER A 18 -11.93 3.03 -9.52
CA SER A 18 -12.40 2.56 -10.84
C SER A 18 -11.77 1.24 -11.29
N GLN A 19 -10.87 0.66 -10.51
CA GLN A 19 -10.13 -0.55 -10.85
C GLN A 19 -10.49 -1.70 -9.90
N THR A 20 -10.58 -2.90 -10.44
CA THR A 20 -10.65 -4.12 -9.65
C THR A 20 -9.31 -4.40 -8.95
N ILE A 21 -9.35 -5.16 -7.87
CA ILE A 21 -8.13 -5.62 -7.19
C ILE A 21 -7.19 -6.37 -8.12
N ASN A 22 -7.75 -7.15 -9.05
CA ASN A 22 -6.94 -7.81 -10.05
C ASN A 22 -6.21 -6.77 -10.92
N GLU A 23 -6.91 -5.78 -11.46
CA GLU A 23 -6.29 -4.71 -12.26
C GLU A 23 -5.21 -3.93 -11.50
N LEU A 24 -5.42 -3.69 -10.19
CA LEU A 24 -4.45 -2.98 -9.36
C LEU A 24 -3.13 -3.75 -9.15
N PHE A 25 -3.18 -5.08 -9.07
CA PHE A 25 -2.02 -5.89 -8.66
C PHE A 25 -1.51 -6.87 -9.73
N HIS A 26 -2.20 -7.01 -10.87
CA HIS A 26 -1.87 -7.98 -11.92
C HIS A 26 -0.57 -7.65 -12.68
N GLN A 27 -0.17 -6.38 -12.75
CA GLN A 27 1.00 -5.96 -13.53
C GLN A 27 2.31 -5.95 -12.74
N GLY A 28 2.32 -6.43 -11.49
CA GLY A 28 3.54 -6.68 -10.69
C GLY A 28 4.33 -5.45 -10.21
N GLU A 29 4.24 -4.30 -10.89
CA GLU A 29 4.97 -3.07 -10.55
C GLU A 29 4.07 -1.83 -10.45
N TRP A 30 3.04 -1.72 -11.30
CA TRP A 30 2.15 -0.56 -11.37
C TRP A 30 0.70 -0.98 -11.62
N PRO A 31 -0.31 -0.39 -10.97
CA PRO A 31 -0.25 0.63 -9.92
C PRO A 31 0.10 0.06 -8.54
N GLY A 32 0.02 -1.26 -8.38
CA GLY A 32 0.26 -1.97 -7.14
C GLY A 32 1.30 -3.08 -7.25
N LYS A 33 2.01 -3.32 -6.13
CA LYS A 33 2.97 -4.42 -5.99
C LYS A 33 2.80 -5.11 -4.65
N CYS A 34 2.78 -6.44 -4.67
CA CYS A 34 2.87 -7.27 -3.47
C CYS A 34 4.34 -7.53 -3.13
N HIS A 35 4.66 -7.47 -1.85
CA HIS A 35 5.97 -7.79 -1.29
C HIS A 35 5.77 -8.78 -0.14
N ASP A 36 6.71 -9.70 0.02
CA ASP A 36 6.78 -10.50 1.23
C ASP A 36 7.35 -9.62 2.36
N VAL A 37 6.74 -9.69 3.53
CA VAL A 37 7.14 -8.86 4.69
C VAL A 37 8.59 -9.15 5.06
N ALA A 38 9.02 -10.42 5.01
CA ALA A 38 10.39 -10.82 5.29
C ALA A 38 11.45 -10.17 4.37
N ASP A 39 11.05 -9.78 3.15
CA ASP A 39 11.95 -9.17 2.16
C ASP A 39 12.00 -7.64 2.27
N LEU A 40 11.30 -7.05 3.25
CA LEU A 40 11.33 -5.61 3.44
C LEU A 40 12.73 -5.15 3.88
N PRO A 41 13.38 -4.24 3.13
CA PRO A 41 14.75 -3.82 3.41
C PRO A 41 14.85 -2.88 4.62
N ASN A 42 13.73 -2.47 5.23
CA ASN A 42 13.70 -1.51 6.33
C ASN A 42 13.36 -2.21 7.66
N PRO A 43 14.34 -2.40 8.55
CA PRO A 43 14.12 -3.02 9.86
C PRO A 43 13.13 -2.27 10.75
N GLN A 44 13.02 -0.94 10.61
CA GLN A 44 12.05 -0.14 11.36
C GLN A 44 10.61 -0.37 10.89
N ALA A 45 10.42 -0.78 9.64
CA ALA A 45 9.10 -1.15 9.14
C ALA A 45 8.69 -2.50 9.74
N LEU A 46 9.61 -3.46 9.81
CA LEU A 46 9.39 -4.76 10.46
C LEU A 46 8.99 -4.60 11.93
N SER A 47 9.76 -3.81 12.70
CA SER A 47 9.43 -3.55 14.11
C SER A 47 8.04 -2.95 14.30
N ARG A 48 7.62 -2.02 13.42
CA ARG A 48 6.27 -1.44 13.48
C ARG A 48 5.18 -2.46 13.16
N LEU A 49 5.44 -3.38 12.25
CA LEU A 49 4.51 -4.47 11.94
C LEU A 49 4.37 -5.43 13.12
N ASP A 50 5.47 -5.72 13.80
CA ASP A 50 5.47 -6.52 15.03
C ASP A 50 4.68 -5.82 16.15
N ASP A 51 4.91 -4.51 16.35
CA ASP A 51 4.21 -3.69 17.35
C ASP A 51 2.69 -3.62 17.10
N LEU A 52 2.27 -3.64 15.82
CA LEU A 52 0.85 -3.66 15.45
C LEU A 52 0.17 -4.99 15.78
N GLY A 53 0.91 -6.01 16.20
CA GLY A 53 0.36 -7.32 16.58
C GLY A 53 -0.26 -8.06 15.39
N ILE A 54 0.24 -7.82 14.18
CA ILE A 54 -0.20 -8.49 12.94
C ILE A 54 0.89 -9.41 12.34
N PRO A 55 1.66 -10.17 13.14
CA PRO A 55 2.83 -10.91 12.65
C PRO A 55 2.47 -12.02 11.66
N ASP A 56 1.21 -12.46 11.65
CA ASP A 56 0.72 -13.50 10.74
C ASP A 56 0.58 -13.00 9.29
N MET A 57 0.66 -11.69 9.06
CA MET A 57 0.61 -11.12 7.71
C MET A 57 1.97 -11.27 7.02
N THR A 58 2.09 -12.27 6.16
CA THR A 58 3.33 -12.52 5.42
C THR A 58 3.49 -11.64 4.18
N LYS A 59 2.42 -10.96 3.75
CA LYS A 59 2.38 -10.16 2.52
C LYS A 59 1.95 -8.73 2.81
N ILE A 60 2.60 -7.78 2.18
CA ILE A 60 2.25 -6.36 2.21
C ILE A 60 2.13 -5.82 0.79
N TRP A 61 1.16 -4.95 0.56
CA TRP A 61 0.89 -4.35 -0.73
C TRP A 61 1.26 -2.88 -0.71
N LYS A 62 1.78 -2.43 -1.85
CA LYS A 62 2.17 -1.05 -2.10
C LYS A 62 1.32 -0.50 -3.24
N LEU A 63 0.72 0.66 -3.06
CA LEU A 63 0.04 1.42 -4.12
C LEU A 63 0.79 2.72 -4.40
N ARG A 64 1.02 3.04 -5.67
CA ARG A 64 1.71 4.26 -6.07
C ARG A 64 0.73 5.40 -6.30
N ILE A 65 0.80 6.44 -5.48
CA ILE A 65 -0.09 7.62 -5.54
C ILE A 65 0.52 8.80 -6.32
N GLY A 66 1.46 8.52 -7.24
CA GLY A 66 2.17 9.52 -8.04
C GLY A 66 3.53 9.94 -7.47
N GLY A 67 4.46 10.31 -8.37
CA GLY A 67 5.82 10.71 -8.03
C GLY A 67 6.54 9.68 -7.16
N ALA A 68 6.99 10.12 -5.98
CA ALA A 68 7.61 9.32 -4.92
C ALA A 68 6.64 8.95 -3.77
N GLY A 69 5.34 9.22 -3.91
CA GLY A 69 4.34 8.84 -2.92
C GLY A 69 3.96 7.36 -3.03
N ARG A 70 3.92 6.65 -1.90
CA ARG A 70 3.48 5.26 -1.81
C ARG A 70 2.56 5.09 -0.61
N LEU A 71 1.46 4.39 -0.80
CA LEU A 71 0.63 3.86 0.27
C LEU A 71 1.01 2.41 0.50
N TRP A 72 1.16 2.03 1.75
CA TRP A 72 1.45 0.66 2.16
C TRP A 72 0.27 0.14 2.96
N GLY A 73 -0.02 -1.16 2.81
CA GLY A 73 -1.16 -1.74 3.48
C GLY A 73 -1.30 -3.24 3.28
N PHE A 74 -2.25 -3.81 4.01
CA PHE A 74 -2.63 -5.22 3.92
C PHE A 74 -3.90 -5.38 3.13
N LEU A 75 -3.92 -6.33 2.20
CA LEU A 75 -5.11 -6.67 1.44
C LEU A 75 -5.79 -7.88 2.12
N VAL A 76 -6.94 -7.65 2.74
CA VAL A 76 -7.75 -8.71 3.38
C VAL A 76 -9.06 -8.84 2.62
N GLY A 77 -9.18 -9.91 1.83
CA GLY A 77 -10.30 -10.07 0.90
C GLY A 77 -10.30 -8.95 -0.15
N HIS A 78 -11.27 -8.04 -0.05
CA HIS A 78 -11.38 -6.88 -0.95
C HIS A 78 -11.09 -5.53 -0.28
N VAL A 79 -10.57 -5.53 0.94
CA VAL A 79 -10.31 -4.32 1.72
C VAL A 79 -8.81 -4.09 1.82
N PHE A 80 -8.36 -2.89 1.44
CA PHE A 80 -6.98 -2.45 1.56
C PHE A 80 -6.80 -1.63 2.85
N HIS A 81 -6.20 -2.24 3.86
CA HIS A 81 -5.94 -1.63 5.16
C HIS A 81 -4.62 -0.85 5.12
N ILE A 82 -4.71 0.47 5.04
CA ILE A 82 -3.53 1.36 5.02
C ILE A 82 -2.83 1.32 6.39
N ILE A 83 -1.50 1.24 6.37
CA ILE A 83 -0.64 1.33 7.56
C ILE A 83 0.33 2.52 7.44
N TRP A 84 0.67 3.12 8.58
CA TRP A 84 1.57 4.28 8.71
C TRP A 84 2.59 4.06 9.82
#